data_AF-A0A090BUX5-F1
#
_entry.id   AF-A0A090BUX5-F1
#
_cell.length_a   1.000
_cell.length_b   1.000
_cell.length_c   1.000
_cell.angle_alpha   90.00
_cell.angle_beta   90.00
_cell.angle_gamma   90.00
#
_symmetry.space_group_name_H-M   'P 1'
#
loop_
_entity.id
_entity.type
_entity.pdbx_description
1 polymer ?
#
loop_
_entity_poly.entity_id
_entity_poly.type
_entity_poly.pdbx_seq_one_letter_code
_entity_poly.pdbx_strand_id
1 'polypeptide(L)'
;MTEDFNNMNSNSYDEVPYPSNVFKPTQPDKLATIATLFGMQPPAIERCRVLELGCASGNNLIAMAQAMPDSQFIGIDLSKRQVEYGQNNIRYLGLKNITLKQMNIMAIDHQLGRFDYIVAHGVYSWVPPPVQDKLLQICHDNLVHQGVAYVSYNIYPGWYINGMVREMMLYHTQQFATSQEKIEQARALINFLVESTQNDNDFYSSVLKTKLDSLNQKPDSYLLHEHLEENNIPTFFYQFIERAKQHQLQYLSDTELSTMFAANFPRKIAETLRMSGDQVRQEQYTDFLLNREFRQTLLCHQDISLNRILKPEIIRNFYIAAPIQPYSSPLNLNDQLLEKFKILGNDKITLSAESSIAKAVCLCLGESWPQSLSYNDLMQHAYARLGVDIKPNQITAAVNNNISTFLLELSVKSNKVEFHTRPENFTLTISEYPLASPLARLQVQQQAQVTNLRHDNCNLDSLTQYLLPYLDGNHNKTMLVDMVLAAIEKGEMTVRMEKDNQTITDSEKLRSYAANYVKVVLENLSKNAFLMA
;
A
#
# COMPACT_ATOMS: atom_id res chain seq x y z
N MET A 1 2.59 36.55 -22.47
CA MET A 1 2.27 36.40 -21.04
C MET A 1 2.73 35.02 -20.57
N THR A 2 4.03 34.74 -20.69
CA THR A 2 4.60 33.39 -20.52
C THR A 2 5.88 33.40 -19.68
N GLU A 3 6.17 34.49 -18.96
CA GLU A 3 7.37 34.62 -18.12
C GLU A 3 7.08 34.76 -16.61
N ASP A 4 5.82 34.95 -16.19
CA ASP A 4 5.49 35.22 -14.78
C ASP A 4 5.17 34.00 -13.90
N PHE A 5 5.20 32.77 -14.44
CA PHE A 5 4.95 31.56 -13.64
C PHE A 5 6.22 30.94 -13.02
N ASN A 6 7.40 31.52 -13.28
CA ASN A 6 8.68 30.95 -12.85
C ASN A 6 9.23 31.48 -11.52
N ASN A 7 8.59 32.47 -10.87
CA ASN A 7 9.26 33.22 -9.78
C ASN A 7 8.42 33.58 -8.54
N MET A 8 7.35 32.86 -8.23
CA MET A 8 6.73 32.92 -6.89
C MET A 8 6.35 31.52 -6.41
N ASN A 9 7.19 30.96 -5.55
CA ASN A 9 6.81 30.24 -4.33
C ASN A 9 8.08 29.70 -3.66
N SER A 10 8.38 30.18 -2.45
CA SER A 10 9.26 29.46 -1.53
C SER A 10 8.60 28.09 -1.29
N ASN A 11 9.18 27.05 -1.85
CA ASN A 11 8.56 25.73 -1.91
C ASN A 11 8.51 25.14 -0.49
N SER A 12 7.36 25.22 0.19
CA SER A 12 7.15 24.68 1.55
C SER A 12 7.57 23.20 1.67
N TYR A 13 7.51 22.48 0.55
CA TYR A 13 7.98 21.11 0.35
C TYR A 13 9.48 20.88 0.63
N ASP A 14 10.32 21.90 0.43
CA ASP A 14 11.75 21.82 0.72
C ASP A 14 12.08 22.20 2.18
N GLU A 15 11.17 22.86 2.90
CA GLU A 15 11.39 23.30 4.30
C GLU A 15 11.11 22.16 5.30
N VAL A 16 9.97 21.47 5.17
CA VAL A 16 9.58 20.33 6.01
C VAL A 16 9.27 19.12 5.14
N PRO A 17 10.27 18.27 4.82
CA PRO A 17 10.06 17.16 3.89
C PRO A 17 8.97 16.18 4.35
N TYR A 18 8.02 15.87 3.46
CA TYR A 18 7.09 14.75 3.68
C TYR A 18 7.85 13.41 3.63
N PRO A 19 7.63 12.48 4.57
CA PRO A 19 8.28 11.18 4.54
C PRO A 19 7.89 10.43 3.27
N SER A 20 8.89 10.00 2.49
CA SER A 20 8.67 9.18 1.30
C SER A 20 8.37 7.75 1.74
N ASN A 21 7.09 7.37 1.65
CA ASN A 21 6.59 6.05 2.03
C ASN A 21 6.38 5.17 0.79
N VAL A 22 6.13 3.88 1.02
CA VAL A 22 5.68 2.96 -0.03
C VAL A 22 4.16 2.83 -0.03
N PHE A 23 3.59 2.64 -1.23
CA PHE A 23 2.14 2.52 -1.41
C PHE A 23 1.79 1.27 -2.22
N LYS A 24 1.38 0.20 -1.53
CA LYS A 24 1.04 -1.10 -2.14
C LYS A 24 0.08 -1.03 -3.34
N PRO A 25 -0.97 -0.17 -3.36
CA PRO A 25 -1.85 -0.04 -4.52
C PRO A 25 -1.18 0.42 -5.82
N THR A 26 0.02 1.01 -5.74
CA THR A 26 0.77 1.54 -6.88
C THR A 26 1.67 0.51 -7.56
N GLN A 27 1.83 -0.67 -6.97
CA GLN A 27 2.74 -1.69 -7.50
C GLN A 27 2.30 -2.20 -8.87
N PRO A 28 3.22 -2.35 -9.85
CA PRO A 28 2.93 -2.93 -11.16
C PRO A 28 2.18 -4.25 -11.08
N ASP A 29 2.51 -5.11 -10.11
CA ASP A 29 1.82 -6.38 -9.88
C ASP A 29 0.32 -6.19 -9.56
N LYS A 30 -0.02 -5.28 -8.64
CA LYS A 30 -1.42 -4.95 -8.32
C LYS A 30 -2.15 -4.38 -9.53
N LEU A 31 -1.49 -3.50 -10.30
CA LEU A 31 -2.05 -2.90 -11.50
C LEU A 31 -2.30 -3.95 -12.60
N ALA A 32 -1.32 -4.83 -12.84
CA ALA A 32 -1.39 -5.93 -13.80
C ALA A 32 -2.49 -6.94 -13.43
N THR A 33 -2.56 -7.32 -12.15
CA THR A 33 -3.61 -8.19 -11.62
C THR A 33 -5.00 -7.60 -11.91
N ILE A 34 -5.25 -6.34 -11.54
CA ILE A 34 -6.56 -5.73 -11.74
C ILE A 34 -6.87 -5.60 -13.24
N ALA A 35 -5.93 -5.14 -14.06
CA ALA A 35 -6.12 -5.05 -15.50
C ALA A 35 -6.48 -6.41 -16.11
N THR A 36 -5.77 -7.47 -15.71
CA THR A 36 -6.05 -8.84 -16.13
C THR A 36 -7.45 -9.28 -15.69
N LEU A 37 -7.87 -9.03 -14.44
CA LEU A 37 -9.24 -9.33 -13.97
C LEU A 37 -10.32 -8.70 -14.85
N PHE A 38 -10.09 -7.50 -15.36
CA PHE A 38 -11.00 -6.78 -16.27
C PHE A 38 -10.75 -7.09 -17.75
N GLY A 39 -10.01 -8.15 -18.08
CA GLY A 39 -9.87 -8.68 -19.44
C GLY A 39 -8.76 -8.06 -20.28
N MET A 40 -7.92 -7.21 -19.70
CA MET A 40 -6.73 -6.68 -20.39
C MET A 40 -5.61 -7.74 -20.46
N GLN A 41 -4.62 -7.47 -21.31
CA GLN A 41 -3.36 -8.20 -21.38
C GLN A 41 -2.21 -7.23 -21.07
N PRO A 42 -2.04 -6.82 -19.80
CA PRO A 42 -1.03 -5.84 -19.43
C PRO A 42 0.39 -6.37 -19.68
N PRO A 43 1.37 -5.49 -19.91
CA PRO A 43 2.77 -5.89 -20.02
C PRO A 43 3.24 -6.70 -18.81
N ALA A 44 4.14 -7.68 -19.02
CA ALA A 44 4.66 -8.50 -17.94
C ALA A 44 5.54 -7.69 -16.98
N ILE A 45 5.32 -7.83 -15.67
CA ILE A 45 5.98 -7.00 -14.66
C ILE A 45 7.45 -7.37 -14.43
N GLU A 46 7.91 -8.51 -14.93
CA GLU A 46 9.31 -8.94 -14.81
C GLU A 46 10.26 -8.04 -15.60
N ARG A 47 9.78 -7.46 -16.71
CA ARG A 47 10.56 -6.62 -17.64
C ARG A 47 9.80 -5.35 -18.05
N CYS A 48 9.10 -4.74 -17.09
CA CYS A 48 8.28 -3.56 -17.35
C CYS A 48 9.07 -2.24 -17.19
N ARG A 49 8.49 -1.16 -17.69
CA ARG A 49 8.93 0.22 -17.50
C ARG A 49 7.88 0.99 -16.73
N VAL A 50 8.28 1.57 -15.60
CA VAL A 50 7.40 2.32 -14.69
C VAL A 50 7.82 3.78 -14.62
N LEU A 51 6.84 4.69 -14.74
CA LEU A 51 7.01 6.12 -14.49
C LEU A 51 6.24 6.51 -13.22
N GLU A 52 6.88 7.20 -12.28
CA GLU A 52 6.19 7.87 -11.18
C GLU A 52 6.31 9.39 -11.33
N LEU A 53 5.16 10.07 -11.36
CA LEU A 53 5.03 11.52 -11.36
C LEU A 53 4.86 11.99 -9.92
N GLY A 54 5.70 12.93 -9.47
CA GLY A 54 5.76 13.36 -8.08
C GLY A 54 6.38 12.29 -7.17
N CYS A 55 7.54 11.75 -7.56
CA CYS A 55 8.17 10.62 -6.85
C CYS A 55 8.79 11.00 -5.50
N ALA A 56 8.91 12.28 -5.16
CA ALA A 56 9.70 12.78 -4.05
C ALA A 56 11.13 12.16 -4.06
N SER A 57 11.56 11.57 -2.95
CA SER A 57 12.83 10.85 -2.84
C SER A 57 12.81 9.43 -3.44
N GLY A 58 11.68 9.00 -3.99
CA GLY A 58 11.57 7.78 -4.79
C GLY A 58 11.54 6.49 -3.98
N ASN A 59 11.29 6.50 -2.67
CA ASN A 59 11.27 5.27 -1.87
C ASN A 59 10.27 4.23 -2.40
N ASN A 60 9.14 4.67 -2.94
CA ASN A 60 8.17 3.81 -3.62
C ASN A 60 8.82 3.07 -4.81
N LEU A 61 9.50 3.77 -5.71
CA LEU A 61 10.20 3.14 -6.84
C LEU A 61 11.45 2.35 -6.41
N ILE A 62 12.19 2.79 -5.40
CA ILE A 62 13.39 2.08 -4.92
C ILE A 62 13.02 0.68 -4.42
N ALA A 63 11.94 0.56 -3.65
CA ALA A 63 11.43 -0.72 -3.19
C ALA A 63 11.02 -1.63 -4.37
N MET A 64 10.33 -1.08 -5.38
CA MET A 64 9.97 -1.80 -6.60
C MET A 64 11.19 -2.25 -7.41
N ALA A 65 12.17 -1.37 -7.57
CA ALA A 65 13.41 -1.62 -8.31
C ALA A 65 14.24 -2.74 -7.68
N GLN A 66 14.28 -2.80 -6.33
CA GLN A 66 14.90 -3.91 -5.61
C GLN A 66 14.16 -5.23 -5.85
N ALA A 67 12.83 -5.21 -5.88
CA ALA A 67 12.00 -6.41 -6.05
C ALA A 67 11.90 -6.90 -7.51
N MET A 68 12.26 -6.06 -8.49
CA MET A 68 12.14 -6.31 -9.94
C MET A 68 13.42 -5.87 -10.68
N PRO A 69 14.53 -6.61 -10.54
CA PRO A 69 15.84 -6.19 -11.06
C PRO A 69 15.89 -6.05 -12.59
N ASP A 70 15.04 -6.79 -13.31
CA ASP A 70 14.96 -6.80 -14.77
C ASP A 70 14.00 -5.72 -15.34
N SER A 71 13.30 -4.97 -14.49
CA SER A 71 12.40 -3.86 -14.86
C SER A 71 13.05 -2.50 -14.66
N GLN A 72 12.58 -1.47 -15.36
CA GLN A 72 13.14 -0.12 -15.33
C GLN A 72 12.18 0.88 -14.68
N PHE A 73 12.71 1.77 -13.84
CA PHE A 73 11.94 2.73 -13.06
C PHE A 73 12.45 4.14 -13.30
N ILE A 74 11.53 5.07 -13.58
CA ILE A 74 11.83 6.49 -13.72
C ILE A 74 10.92 7.28 -12.78
N GLY A 75 11.52 8.03 -11.87
CA GLY A 75 10.81 8.97 -10.99
C GLY A 75 11.06 10.40 -11.42
N ILE A 76 10.02 11.21 -11.47
CA ILE A 76 10.10 12.65 -11.73
C ILE A 76 9.54 13.41 -10.54
N ASP A 77 10.30 14.38 -10.05
CA ASP A 77 9.83 15.30 -9.01
C ASP A 77 10.35 16.73 -9.27
N LEU A 78 9.64 17.72 -8.75
CA LEU A 78 10.05 19.12 -8.86
C LEU A 78 11.16 19.47 -7.85
N SER A 79 11.15 18.85 -6.66
CA SER A 79 12.11 19.11 -5.58
C SER A 79 13.48 18.51 -5.89
N LYS A 80 14.46 19.38 -6.08
CA LYS A 80 15.86 18.99 -6.24
C LYS A 80 16.38 18.26 -5.00
N ARG A 81 16.03 18.73 -3.80
CA ARG A 81 16.48 18.15 -2.52
C ARG A 81 16.04 16.69 -2.40
N GLN A 82 14.78 16.41 -2.69
CA GLN A 82 14.22 15.06 -2.62
C GLN A 82 14.86 14.13 -3.65
N VAL A 83 15.01 14.60 -4.90
CA VAL A 83 15.67 13.83 -5.96
C VAL A 83 17.13 13.50 -5.60
N GLU A 84 17.91 14.47 -5.11
CA GLU A 84 19.30 14.24 -4.70
C GLU A 84 19.40 13.24 -3.53
N TYR A 85 18.50 13.34 -2.55
CA TYR A 85 18.41 12.38 -1.45
C TYR A 85 18.13 10.95 -1.96
N GLY A 86 17.13 10.79 -2.83
CA GLY A 86 16.81 9.50 -3.45
C GLY A 86 17.95 8.94 -4.29
N GLN A 87 18.65 9.79 -5.05
CA GLN A 87 19.83 9.40 -5.83
C GLN A 87 20.98 8.91 -4.94
N ASN A 88 21.17 9.48 -3.74
CA ASN A 88 22.13 8.97 -2.77
C ASN A 88 21.76 7.56 -2.29
N ASN A 89 20.49 7.33 -1.96
CA ASN A 89 20.00 6.01 -1.56
C ASN A 89 20.15 4.98 -2.68
N ILE A 90 19.83 5.34 -3.92
CA ILE A 90 20.03 4.48 -5.10
C ILE A 90 21.51 4.10 -5.27
N ARG A 91 22.42 5.07 -5.12
CA ARG A 91 23.88 4.82 -5.18
C ARG A 91 24.33 3.88 -4.07
N TYR A 92 23.89 4.12 -2.83
CA TYR A 92 24.24 3.29 -1.67
C TYR A 92 23.76 1.85 -1.84
N LEU A 93 22.53 1.66 -2.31
CA LEU A 93 21.93 0.35 -2.55
C LEU A 93 22.49 -0.35 -3.82
N GLY A 94 23.25 0.37 -4.65
CA GLY A 94 23.85 -0.17 -5.87
C GLY A 94 22.85 -0.46 -7.00
N LEU A 95 21.62 0.06 -6.93
CA LEU A 95 20.58 -0.19 -7.93
C LEU A 95 20.93 0.45 -9.27
N LYS A 96 20.71 -0.28 -10.37
CA LYS A 96 21.05 0.14 -11.75
C LYS A 96 19.84 0.34 -12.65
N ASN A 97 18.68 -0.07 -12.18
CA ASN A 97 17.45 -0.14 -12.95
C ASN A 97 16.45 0.98 -12.57
N ILE A 98 16.90 1.99 -11.82
CA ILE A 98 16.09 3.14 -11.41
C ILE A 98 16.83 4.45 -11.70
N THR A 99 16.08 5.48 -12.12
CA THR A 99 16.59 6.85 -12.30
C THR A 99 15.60 7.86 -11.76
N LEU A 100 16.04 8.77 -10.91
CA LEU A 100 15.24 9.91 -10.44
C LEU A 100 15.72 11.19 -11.14
N LYS A 101 14.78 11.99 -11.63
CA LYS A 101 15.05 13.24 -12.36
C LYS A 101 14.31 14.40 -11.72
N GLN A 102 15.05 15.49 -11.45
CA GLN A 102 14.43 16.76 -11.12
C GLN A 102 13.90 17.38 -12.41
N MET A 103 12.57 17.45 -12.54
CA MET A 103 11.91 17.89 -13.76
C MET A 103 10.48 18.36 -13.45
N ASN A 104 10.05 19.44 -14.10
CA ASN A 104 8.66 19.90 -14.04
C ASN A 104 7.80 18.98 -14.94
N ILE A 105 6.66 18.50 -14.42
CA ILE A 105 5.69 17.67 -15.18
C ILE A 105 5.28 18.33 -16.49
N MET A 106 5.19 19.67 -16.53
CA MET A 106 4.87 20.44 -17.72
C MET A 106 5.89 20.26 -18.86
N ALA A 107 7.14 19.91 -18.55
CA ALA A 107 8.22 19.70 -19.50
C ALA A 107 8.29 18.26 -20.06
N ILE A 108 7.46 17.33 -19.57
CA ILE A 108 7.47 15.94 -20.06
C ILE A 108 6.88 15.88 -21.46
N ASP A 109 7.55 15.18 -22.36
CA ASP A 109 7.12 14.94 -23.73
C ASP A 109 7.41 13.49 -24.18
N HIS A 110 7.26 13.23 -25.48
CA HIS A 110 7.47 11.92 -26.08
C HIS A 110 8.94 11.42 -26.00
N GLN A 111 9.92 12.30 -25.78
CA GLN A 111 11.34 11.92 -25.70
C GLN A 111 11.65 11.09 -24.46
N LEU A 112 10.84 11.20 -23.40
CA LEU A 112 10.93 10.35 -22.22
C LEU A 112 10.60 8.88 -22.54
N GLY A 113 9.94 8.63 -23.68
CA GLY A 113 9.51 7.32 -24.15
C GLY A 113 8.18 6.88 -23.53
N ARG A 114 7.81 5.64 -23.80
CA ARG A 114 6.58 5.01 -23.28
C ARG A 114 6.84 4.10 -22.09
N PHE A 115 5.82 3.92 -21.26
CA PHE A 115 5.84 3.15 -20.02
C PHE A 115 4.67 2.18 -19.97
N ASP A 116 4.92 1.04 -19.34
CA ASP A 116 3.92 -0.01 -19.12
C ASP A 116 2.97 0.37 -17.99
N TYR A 117 3.51 1.05 -16.97
CA TYR A 117 2.77 1.55 -15.83
C TYR A 117 3.16 3.00 -15.54
N ILE A 118 2.15 3.85 -15.33
CA ILE A 118 2.35 5.24 -14.91
C ILE A 118 1.66 5.43 -13.56
N VAL A 119 2.34 6.02 -12.59
CA VAL A 119 1.83 6.25 -11.24
C VAL A 119 1.86 7.74 -10.93
N ALA A 120 0.74 8.29 -10.48
CA ALA A 120 0.64 9.61 -9.89
C ALA A 120 -0.11 9.49 -8.55
N HIS A 121 0.63 9.23 -7.48
CA HIS A 121 0.07 9.09 -6.13
C HIS A 121 0.26 10.38 -5.35
N GLY A 122 -0.85 10.98 -4.91
CA GLY A 122 -0.82 12.21 -4.12
C GLY A 122 -0.36 13.45 -4.89
N VAL A 123 -0.64 13.52 -6.20
CA VAL A 123 -0.26 14.67 -7.04
C VAL A 123 -1.48 15.40 -7.61
N TYR A 124 -2.45 14.68 -8.15
CA TYR A 124 -3.50 15.29 -8.98
C TYR A 124 -4.30 16.39 -8.25
N SER A 125 -4.73 16.17 -7.00
CA SER A 125 -5.43 17.20 -6.22
C SER A 125 -4.53 18.35 -5.78
N TRP A 126 -3.22 18.15 -5.73
CA TRP A 126 -2.22 19.07 -5.17
C TRP A 126 -1.61 20.02 -6.19
N VAL A 127 -2.05 19.95 -7.44
CA VAL A 127 -1.50 20.75 -8.53
C VAL A 127 -2.60 21.56 -9.24
N PRO A 128 -2.25 22.73 -9.82
CA PRO A 128 -3.20 23.55 -10.56
C PRO A 128 -3.82 22.83 -11.78
N PRO A 129 -5.00 23.27 -12.27
CA PRO A 129 -5.68 22.62 -13.39
C PRO A 129 -4.83 22.38 -14.65
N PRO A 130 -3.94 23.28 -15.11
CA PRO A 130 -3.08 23.00 -16.27
C PRO A 130 -2.14 21.80 -16.06
N VAL A 131 -1.66 21.59 -14.82
CA VAL A 131 -0.80 20.45 -14.49
C VAL A 131 -1.63 19.16 -14.39
N GLN A 132 -2.89 19.25 -13.93
CA GLN A 132 -3.83 18.12 -13.94
C GLN A 132 -4.12 17.64 -15.37
N ASP A 133 -4.35 18.56 -16.31
CA ASP A 133 -4.52 18.23 -17.74
C ASP A 133 -3.24 17.60 -18.31
N LYS A 134 -2.09 18.18 -18.00
CA LYS A 134 -0.81 17.65 -18.47
C LYS A 134 -0.55 16.24 -17.94
N LEU A 135 -0.89 15.96 -16.69
CA LEU A 135 -0.78 14.63 -16.08
C LEU A 135 -1.62 13.61 -16.86
N LEU A 136 -2.89 13.92 -17.13
CA LEU A 136 -3.76 13.04 -17.93
C LEU A 136 -3.26 12.89 -19.38
N GLN A 137 -2.72 13.95 -19.97
CA GLN A 137 -2.06 13.89 -21.27
C GLN A 137 -0.87 12.92 -21.25
N ILE A 138 0.00 12.96 -20.23
CA ILE A 138 1.13 12.04 -20.08
C ILE A 138 0.63 10.60 -19.94
N CYS A 139 -0.44 10.38 -19.16
CA CYS A 139 -1.08 9.07 -19.04
C CYS A 139 -1.62 8.52 -20.37
N HIS A 140 -1.83 9.35 -21.39
CA HIS A 140 -2.13 8.92 -22.75
C HIS A 140 -0.87 8.81 -23.61
N ASP A 141 -0.12 9.90 -23.77
CA ASP A 141 0.98 10.01 -24.74
C ASP A 141 2.17 9.09 -24.42
N ASN A 142 2.46 8.92 -23.13
CA ASN A 142 3.59 8.12 -22.64
C ASN A 142 3.17 6.73 -22.14
N LEU A 143 1.90 6.32 -22.23
CA LEU A 143 1.47 4.98 -21.85
C LEU A 143 1.50 4.05 -23.07
N VAL A 144 1.97 2.81 -22.90
CA VAL A 144 1.80 1.77 -23.93
C VAL A 144 0.32 1.38 -24.06
N HIS A 145 -0.07 0.80 -25.19
CA HIS A 145 -1.49 0.55 -25.49
C HIS A 145 -2.22 -0.33 -24.45
N GLN A 146 -1.57 -1.39 -23.95
CA GLN A 146 -2.10 -2.25 -22.87
C GLN A 146 -1.64 -1.82 -21.47
N GLY A 147 -1.04 -0.63 -21.34
CA GLY A 147 -0.53 -0.13 -20.08
C GLY A 147 -1.63 0.35 -19.13
N VAL A 148 -1.26 0.54 -17.87
CA VAL A 148 -2.17 1.02 -16.82
C VAL A 148 -1.62 2.28 -16.17
N ALA A 149 -2.42 3.33 -16.12
CA ALA A 149 -2.12 4.52 -15.34
C ALA A 149 -2.88 4.49 -14.01
N TYR A 150 -2.18 4.75 -12.91
CA TYR A 150 -2.73 4.93 -11.57
C TYR A 150 -2.72 6.42 -11.23
N VAL A 151 -3.87 6.95 -10.79
CA VAL A 151 -4.00 8.33 -10.32
C VAL A 151 -4.80 8.34 -9.03
N SER A 152 -4.26 8.94 -7.97
CA SER A 152 -4.97 9.13 -6.71
C SER A 152 -5.29 10.60 -6.44
N TYR A 153 -6.45 10.86 -5.85
CA TYR A 153 -6.96 12.21 -5.65
C TYR A 153 -8.08 12.26 -4.60
N ASN A 154 -8.22 13.43 -3.98
CA ASN A 154 -9.30 13.74 -3.04
C ASN A 154 -10.62 13.92 -3.82
N ILE A 155 -11.73 13.43 -3.24
CA ILE A 155 -13.04 13.49 -3.89
C ILE A 155 -14.16 13.99 -2.99
N TYR A 156 -15.18 14.57 -3.64
CA TYR A 156 -16.43 14.93 -3.01
C TYR A 156 -17.42 13.75 -2.98
N PRO A 157 -18.31 13.69 -1.96
CA PRO A 157 -18.56 14.72 -0.94
C PRO A 157 -17.69 14.60 0.31
N GLY A 158 -16.96 13.50 0.52
CA GLY A 158 -16.21 13.25 1.75
C GLY A 158 -15.23 14.35 2.11
N TRP A 159 -14.61 14.97 1.10
CA TRP A 159 -13.66 16.05 1.33
C TRP A 159 -14.29 17.38 1.80
N TYR A 160 -15.61 17.61 1.74
CA TYR A 160 -16.19 18.87 2.21
C TYR A 160 -15.86 19.15 3.69
N ILE A 161 -15.80 18.10 4.52
CA ILE A 161 -15.45 18.21 5.93
C ILE A 161 -13.99 18.65 6.09
N ASN A 162 -13.06 17.99 5.39
CA ASN A 162 -11.64 18.33 5.41
C ASN A 162 -11.38 19.74 4.83
N GLY A 163 -12.11 20.10 3.77
CA GLY A 163 -12.07 21.42 3.14
C GLY A 163 -12.49 22.54 4.09
N MET A 164 -13.61 22.37 4.80
CA MET A 164 -14.08 23.34 5.80
C MET A 164 -13.00 23.63 6.87
N VAL A 165 -12.44 22.59 7.48
CA VAL A 165 -11.40 22.76 8.51
C VAL A 165 -10.14 23.39 7.91
N ARG A 166 -9.77 22.99 6.69
CA ARG A 166 -8.63 23.55 5.97
C ARG A 166 -8.80 25.04 5.69
N GLU A 167 -9.97 25.50 5.24
CA GLU A 167 -10.22 26.92 4.99
C GLU A 167 -10.09 27.76 6.27
N MET A 168 -10.57 27.25 7.41
CA MET A 168 -10.39 27.91 8.71
C MET A 168 -8.91 28.04 9.07
N MET A 169 -8.13 26.97 8.90
CA MET A 169 -6.69 26.99 9.19
C MET A 169 -5.93 27.93 8.26
N LEU A 170 -6.21 27.90 6.96
CA LEU A 170 -5.59 28.82 6.00
C LEU A 170 -5.88 30.28 6.34
N TYR A 171 -7.14 30.63 6.63
CA TYR A 171 -7.52 31.99 7.01
C TYR A 171 -6.75 32.47 8.25
N HIS A 172 -6.70 31.66 9.30
CA HIS A 172 -6.00 32.01 10.54
C HIS A 172 -4.49 32.13 10.34
N THR A 173 -3.91 31.27 9.49
CA THR A 173 -2.45 31.16 9.35
C THR A 173 -1.83 32.13 8.35
N GLN A 174 -2.63 32.86 7.57
CA GLN A 174 -2.15 33.87 6.59
C GLN A 174 -1.24 34.94 7.20
N GLN A 175 -1.42 35.25 8.48
CA GLN A 175 -0.65 36.28 9.18
C GLN A 175 0.74 35.83 9.65
N PHE A 176 1.04 34.52 9.62
CA PHE A 176 2.32 33.99 10.09
C PHE A 176 3.29 33.76 8.94
N ALA A 177 4.56 34.08 9.16
CA ALA A 177 5.58 34.04 8.12
C ALA A 177 6.18 32.64 7.97
N THR A 178 6.49 31.97 9.07
CA THR A 178 7.23 30.69 9.04
C THR A 178 6.29 29.48 9.01
N SER A 179 6.72 28.39 8.35
CA SER A 179 5.98 27.13 8.32
C SER A 179 5.71 26.58 9.73
N GLN A 180 6.68 26.71 10.64
CA GLN A 180 6.56 26.27 12.03
C GLN A 180 5.46 27.02 12.79
N GLU A 181 5.44 28.36 12.70
CA GLU A 181 4.39 29.17 13.32
C GLU A 181 3.01 28.82 12.75
N LYS A 182 2.90 28.63 11.43
CA LYS A 182 1.63 28.23 10.80
C LYS A 182 1.12 26.89 11.34
N ILE A 183 2.00 25.92 11.53
CA ILE A 183 1.66 24.60 12.08
C ILE A 183 1.14 24.73 13.53
N GLU A 184 1.90 25.41 14.38
CA GLU A 184 1.54 25.61 15.80
C GLU A 184 0.19 26.34 15.92
N GLN A 185 -0.01 27.37 15.09
CA GLN A 185 -1.21 28.19 15.11
C GLN A 185 -2.43 27.48 14.50
N ALA A 186 -2.24 26.64 13.48
CA ALA A 186 -3.31 25.79 12.96
C ALA A 186 -3.80 24.80 14.02
N ARG A 187 -2.88 24.15 14.76
CA ARG A 187 -3.25 23.27 15.89
C ARG A 187 -3.98 24.04 16.99
N ALA A 188 -3.45 25.21 17.37
CA ALA A 188 -4.06 26.07 18.38
C ALA A 188 -5.48 26.52 18.00
N LEU A 189 -5.72 26.86 16.73
CA LEU A 189 -7.04 27.22 16.23
C LEU A 189 -8.03 26.07 16.41
N ILE A 190 -7.70 24.86 15.95
CA ILE A 190 -8.62 23.72 16.06
C ILE A 190 -8.91 23.38 17.53
N ASN A 191 -7.89 23.44 18.40
CA ASN A 191 -8.08 23.25 19.83
C ASN A 191 -9.05 24.30 20.42
N PHE A 192 -8.84 25.58 20.11
CA PHE A 192 -9.73 26.67 20.51
C PHE A 192 -11.16 26.47 20.02
N LEU A 193 -11.36 26.05 18.76
CA LEU A 193 -12.68 25.81 18.21
C LEU A 193 -13.39 24.65 18.91
N VAL A 194 -12.67 23.56 19.25
CA VAL A 194 -13.21 22.44 20.03
C VAL A 194 -13.63 22.91 21.42
N GLU A 195 -12.76 23.63 22.14
CA GLU A 195 -13.03 24.15 23.48
C GLU A 195 -14.19 25.17 23.52
N SER A 196 -14.44 25.86 22.40
CA SER A 196 -15.50 26.87 22.28
C SER A 196 -16.86 26.30 21.93
N THR A 197 -16.97 25.00 21.61
CA THR A 197 -18.27 24.38 21.31
C THR A 197 -19.09 24.20 22.58
N GLN A 198 -20.33 24.72 22.60
CA GLN A 198 -21.18 24.72 23.80
C GLN A 198 -21.94 23.39 24.01
N ASN A 199 -22.11 22.60 22.96
CA ASN A 199 -22.83 21.33 23.00
C ASN A 199 -21.95 20.22 22.43
N ASP A 200 -21.50 19.33 23.31
CA ASP A 200 -20.60 18.23 22.95
C ASP A 200 -21.17 17.25 21.93
N ASN A 201 -22.48 17.25 21.73
CA ASN A 201 -23.21 16.26 20.94
C ASN A 201 -23.77 16.78 19.61
N ASP A 202 -23.44 18.01 19.19
CA ASP A 202 -23.82 18.46 17.84
C ASP A 202 -22.84 17.98 16.76
N PHE A 203 -23.30 18.01 15.50
CA PHE A 203 -22.52 17.52 14.36
C PHE A 203 -21.19 18.25 14.20
N TYR A 204 -21.19 19.58 14.41
CA TYR A 204 -20.02 20.43 14.21
C TYR A 204 -18.95 20.16 15.27
N SER A 205 -19.31 20.09 16.55
CA SER A 205 -18.42 19.73 17.65
C SER A 205 -17.79 18.35 17.44
N SER A 206 -18.60 17.37 17.02
CA SER A 206 -18.13 16.00 16.75
C SER A 206 -17.09 15.96 15.61
N VAL A 207 -17.33 16.72 14.53
CA VAL A 207 -16.40 16.86 13.40
C VAL A 207 -15.08 17.47 13.85
N LEU A 208 -15.13 18.58 14.59
CA LEU A 208 -13.93 19.27 15.07
C LEU A 208 -13.11 18.40 16.03
N LYS A 209 -13.76 17.70 16.98
CA LYS A 209 -13.11 16.78 17.91
C LYS A 209 -12.39 15.65 17.17
N THR A 210 -13.10 15.00 16.25
CA THR A 210 -12.52 13.95 15.40
C THR A 210 -11.31 14.46 14.62
N LYS A 211 -11.38 15.70 14.13
CA LYS A 211 -10.28 16.31 13.38
C LYS A 211 -9.10 16.66 14.29
N LEU A 212 -9.34 17.20 15.49
CA LEU A 212 -8.30 17.49 16.47
C LEU A 212 -7.55 16.22 16.88
N ASP A 213 -8.29 15.15 17.18
CA ASP A 213 -7.71 13.84 17.52
C ASP A 213 -6.84 13.30 16.37
N SER A 214 -7.33 13.41 15.14
CA SER A 214 -6.58 13.03 13.94
C SER A 214 -5.30 13.85 13.79
N LEU A 215 -5.37 15.17 13.92
CA LEU A 215 -4.22 16.06 13.80
C LEU A 215 -3.17 15.77 14.88
N ASN A 216 -3.57 15.49 16.11
CA ASN A 216 -2.65 15.19 17.22
C ASN A 216 -1.85 13.89 17.02
N GLN A 217 -2.34 12.97 16.18
CA GLN A 217 -1.66 11.72 15.86
C GLN A 217 -0.75 11.82 14.63
N LYS A 218 -0.79 12.94 13.90
CA LYS A 218 -0.09 13.12 12.63
C LYS A 218 1.14 14.02 12.79
N PRO A 219 2.25 13.72 12.07
CA PRO A 219 3.42 14.57 12.09
C PRO A 219 3.12 15.94 11.46
N ASP A 220 3.94 16.93 11.80
CA ASP A 220 3.76 18.31 11.32
C ASP A 220 3.84 18.43 9.79
N SER A 221 4.62 17.57 9.13
CA SER A 221 4.66 17.50 7.66
C SER A 221 3.29 17.16 7.06
N TYR A 222 2.49 16.32 7.71
CA TYR A 222 1.14 16.02 7.23
C TYR A 222 0.22 17.24 7.31
N LEU A 223 0.29 18.02 8.39
CA LEU A 223 -0.51 19.24 8.50
C LEU A 223 -0.09 20.28 7.44
N LEU A 224 1.21 20.45 7.23
CA LEU A 224 1.71 21.37 6.22
C LEU A 224 1.24 20.97 4.81
N HIS A 225 1.44 19.71 4.44
CA HIS A 225 1.16 19.22 3.09
C HIS A 225 -0.33 18.98 2.84
N GLU A 226 -1.09 18.45 3.80
CA GLU A 226 -2.53 18.14 3.59
C GLU A 226 -3.46 19.36 3.84
N HIS A 227 -3.05 20.28 4.70
CA HIS A 227 -3.95 21.30 5.22
C HIS A 227 -3.50 22.73 4.99
N LEU A 228 -2.21 22.98 4.75
CA LEU A 228 -1.68 24.33 4.59
C LEU A 228 -1.06 24.59 3.22
N GLU A 229 -0.93 23.58 2.36
CA GLU A 229 -0.53 23.76 0.97
C GLU A 229 -1.49 24.69 0.22
N GLU A 230 -1.04 25.32 -0.87
CA GLU A 230 -1.86 26.28 -1.62
C GLU A 230 -2.98 25.57 -2.38
N ASN A 231 -2.64 24.49 -3.08
CA ASN A 231 -3.58 23.76 -3.92
C ASN A 231 -3.99 22.46 -3.23
N ASN A 232 -5.28 22.28 -2.96
CA ASN A 232 -5.89 20.97 -2.76
C ASN A 232 -7.28 21.07 -3.39
N ILE A 233 -7.42 20.57 -4.60
CA ILE A 233 -8.62 20.69 -5.43
C ILE A 233 -9.25 19.30 -5.57
N PRO A 234 -10.19 18.94 -4.70
CA PRO A 234 -10.98 17.73 -4.85
C PRO A 234 -11.93 17.85 -6.04
N THR A 235 -12.38 16.70 -6.54
CA THR A 235 -13.33 16.65 -7.65
C THR A 235 -14.37 15.56 -7.42
N PHE A 236 -15.51 15.61 -8.10
CA PHE A 236 -16.38 14.43 -8.15
C PHE A 236 -15.76 13.38 -9.07
N PHE A 237 -15.98 12.10 -8.76
CA PHE A 237 -15.46 11.00 -9.56
C PHE A 237 -15.90 11.09 -11.03
N TYR A 238 -17.17 11.41 -11.30
CA TYR A 238 -17.65 11.53 -12.67
C TYR A 238 -16.92 12.64 -13.46
N GLN A 239 -16.59 13.76 -12.81
CA GLN A 239 -15.86 14.89 -13.42
C GLN A 239 -14.42 14.50 -13.76
N PHE A 240 -13.75 13.78 -12.85
CA PHE A 240 -12.43 13.23 -13.13
C PHE A 240 -12.45 12.31 -14.36
N ILE A 241 -13.43 11.42 -14.46
CA ILE A 241 -13.56 10.51 -15.61
C ILE A 241 -13.94 11.25 -16.90
N GLU A 242 -14.79 12.27 -16.84
CA GLU A 242 -15.08 13.13 -17.99
C GLU A 242 -13.83 13.84 -18.51
N ARG A 243 -12.98 14.34 -17.61
CA ARG A 243 -11.69 14.95 -17.98
C ARG A 243 -10.71 13.92 -18.56
N ALA A 244 -10.60 12.74 -17.96
CA ALA A 244 -9.78 11.65 -18.50
C ALA A 244 -10.21 11.26 -19.93
N LYS A 245 -11.52 11.21 -20.21
CA LYS A 245 -12.06 10.94 -21.55
C LYS A 245 -11.66 12.00 -22.58
N GLN A 246 -11.49 13.27 -22.20
CA GLN A 246 -10.98 14.31 -23.11
C GLN A 246 -9.55 14.03 -23.58
N HIS A 247 -8.80 13.23 -22.83
CA HIS A 247 -7.46 12.75 -23.17
C HIS A 247 -7.46 11.32 -23.75
N GLN A 248 -8.59 10.82 -24.25
CA GLN A 248 -8.70 9.47 -24.83
C GLN A 248 -8.36 8.34 -23.84
N LEU A 249 -8.60 8.58 -22.55
CA LEU A 249 -8.51 7.58 -21.49
C LEU A 249 -9.90 7.13 -21.03
N GLN A 250 -10.01 5.89 -20.58
CA GLN A 250 -11.20 5.37 -19.93
C GLN A 250 -10.89 4.85 -18.53
N TYR A 251 -11.93 4.83 -17.70
CA TYR A 251 -11.89 4.24 -16.37
C TYR A 251 -11.66 2.72 -16.46
N LEU A 252 -10.56 2.21 -15.92
CA LEU A 252 -10.34 0.77 -15.78
C LEU A 252 -11.00 0.24 -14.51
N SER A 253 -10.63 0.75 -13.35
CA SER A 253 -11.05 0.23 -12.03
C SER A 253 -10.60 1.19 -10.93
N ASP A 254 -11.08 1.03 -9.71
CA ASP A 254 -10.40 1.52 -8.52
C ASP A 254 -9.53 0.39 -7.95
N THR A 255 -8.48 0.69 -7.20
CA THR A 255 -7.68 -0.35 -6.54
C THR A 255 -8.40 -1.00 -5.35
N GLU A 256 -9.43 -0.35 -4.81
CA GLU A 256 -10.33 -0.88 -3.78
C GLU A 256 -11.59 -1.47 -4.42
N LEU A 257 -11.47 -2.71 -4.90
CA LEU A 257 -12.55 -3.42 -5.62
C LEU A 257 -13.84 -3.54 -4.80
N SER A 258 -13.76 -3.57 -3.47
CA SER A 258 -14.95 -3.74 -2.62
C SER A 258 -15.99 -2.64 -2.79
N THR A 259 -15.54 -1.44 -3.16
CA THR A 259 -16.41 -0.27 -3.40
C THR A 259 -17.01 -0.23 -4.80
N MET A 260 -16.49 -1.01 -5.75
CA MET A 260 -16.95 -0.98 -7.15
C MET A 260 -18.21 -1.80 -7.40
N PHE A 261 -18.41 -2.87 -6.63
CA PHE A 261 -19.48 -3.83 -6.90
C PHE A 261 -20.70 -3.58 -6.02
N ALA A 262 -21.81 -3.20 -6.65
CA ALA A 262 -23.11 -3.04 -5.99
C ALA A 262 -23.53 -4.27 -5.15
N ALA A 263 -23.10 -5.47 -5.54
CA ALA A 263 -23.40 -6.72 -4.82
C ALA A 263 -22.83 -6.78 -3.39
N ASN A 264 -21.86 -5.93 -3.06
CA ASN A 264 -21.29 -5.84 -1.72
C ASN A 264 -22.17 -5.02 -0.76
N PHE A 265 -23.22 -4.36 -1.27
CA PHE A 265 -24.16 -3.59 -0.46
C PHE A 265 -25.42 -4.42 -0.13
N PRO A 266 -26.16 -4.06 0.94
CA PRO A 266 -27.46 -4.63 1.23
C PRO A 266 -28.37 -4.65 -0.01
N ARG A 267 -29.13 -5.74 -0.19
CA ARG A 267 -29.89 -6.04 -1.42
C ARG A 267 -30.65 -4.85 -2.00
N LYS A 268 -31.36 -4.08 -1.17
CA LYS A 268 -32.13 -2.89 -1.60
C LYS A 268 -31.24 -1.80 -2.22
N ILE A 269 -30.06 -1.57 -1.64
CA ILE A 269 -29.07 -0.62 -2.16
C ILE A 269 -28.49 -1.16 -3.46
N ALA A 270 -28.11 -2.44 -3.49
CA ALA A 270 -27.55 -3.10 -4.67
C ALA A 270 -28.49 -3.03 -5.89
N GLU A 271 -29.78 -3.29 -5.69
CA GLU A 271 -30.81 -3.19 -6.74
C GLU A 271 -30.94 -1.74 -7.27
N THR A 272 -30.95 -0.75 -6.37
CA THR A 272 -31.01 0.67 -6.74
C THR A 272 -29.78 1.12 -7.52
N LEU A 273 -28.57 0.73 -7.07
CA LEU A 273 -27.32 1.03 -7.76
C LEU A 273 -27.34 0.43 -9.17
N ARG A 274 -27.72 -0.84 -9.33
CA ARG A 274 -27.80 -1.49 -10.66
C ARG A 274 -28.75 -0.78 -11.63
N MET A 275 -29.79 -0.13 -11.13
CA MET A 275 -30.73 0.65 -11.94
C MET A 275 -30.19 2.02 -12.36
N SER A 276 -29.11 2.51 -11.75
CA SER A 276 -28.62 3.88 -11.96
C SER A 276 -27.96 4.10 -13.33
N GLY A 277 -27.56 3.04 -14.03
CA GLY A 277 -27.01 3.12 -15.40
C GLY A 277 -25.62 2.51 -15.50
N ASP A 278 -24.68 3.27 -16.09
CA ASP A 278 -23.31 2.82 -16.31
C ASP A 278 -22.46 2.73 -15.02
N GLN A 279 -21.28 2.11 -15.14
CA GLN A 279 -20.35 1.90 -14.03
C GLN A 279 -19.93 3.21 -13.33
N VAL A 280 -19.71 4.29 -14.09
CA VAL A 280 -19.23 5.55 -13.52
C VAL A 280 -20.30 6.16 -12.62
N ARG A 281 -21.55 6.14 -13.09
CA ARG A 281 -22.68 6.63 -12.31
C ARG A 281 -22.97 5.76 -11.08
N GLN A 282 -22.90 4.43 -11.21
CA GLN A 282 -23.03 3.52 -10.08
C GLN A 282 -22.02 3.85 -8.98
N GLU A 283 -20.76 4.00 -9.34
CA GLU A 283 -19.69 4.32 -8.40
C GLU A 283 -19.78 5.74 -7.83
N GLN A 284 -20.24 6.72 -8.62
CA GLN A 284 -20.49 8.06 -8.09
C GLN A 284 -21.60 8.05 -7.01
N TYR A 285 -22.65 7.25 -7.18
CA TYR A 285 -23.65 7.04 -6.13
C TYR A 285 -23.06 6.31 -4.92
N THR A 286 -22.19 5.33 -5.13
CA THR A 286 -21.45 4.69 -4.03
C THR A 286 -20.62 5.70 -3.24
N ASP A 287 -19.97 6.66 -3.91
CA ASP A 287 -19.21 7.72 -3.23
C ASP A 287 -20.11 8.60 -2.36
N PHE A 288 -21.33 8.92 -2.81
CA PHE A 288 -22.32 9.63 -2.01
C PHE A 288 -22.78 8.81 -0.79
N LEU A 289 -23.03 7.51 -0.98
CA LEU A 289 -23.47 6.62 0.10
C LEU A 289 -22.42 6.41 1.18
N LEU A 290 -21.15 6.32 0.78
CA LEU A 290 -20.03 6.04 1.67
C LEU A 290 -19.32 7.30 2.19
N ASN A 291 -19.75 8.48 1.75
CA ASN A 291 -19.05 9.75 2.01
C ASN A 291 -17.55 9.65 1.70
N ARG A 292 -17.23 9.07 0.53
CA ARG A 292 -15.84 8.75 0.16
C ARG A 292 -15.02 10.03 0.01
N GLU A 293 -13.82 10.06 0.59
CA GLU A 293 -12.94 11.24 0.60
C GLU A 293 -11.74 11.12 -0.35
N PHE A 294 -11.39 9.90 -0.78
CA PHE A 294 -10.21 9.62 -1.59
C PHE A 294 -10.43 8.47 -2.56
N ARG A 295 -9.88 8.59 -3.77
CA ARG A 295 -9.90 7.54 -4.81
C ARG A 295 -8.50 7.18 -5.29
N GLN A 296 -8.39 5.94 -5.76
CA GLN A 296 -7.16 5.36 -6.30
C GLN A 296 -7.53 4.71 -7.63
N THR A 297 -7.66 5.56 -8.66
CA THR A 297 -8.25 5.20 -9.94
C THR A 297 -7.21 4.68 -10.90
N LEU A 298 -7.55 3.60 -11.59
CA LEU A 298 -6.83 3.06 -12.73
C LEU A 298 -7.48 3.52 -14.03
N LEU A 299 -6.65 3.95 -14.97
CA LEU A 299 -7.02 4.36 -16.32
C LEU A 299 -6.28 3.50 -17.35
N CYS A 300 -6.90 3.33 -18.51
CA CYS A 300 -6.29 2.73 -19.69
C CYS A 300 -6.74 3.48 -20.95
N HIS A 301 -6.17 3.14 -22.11
CA HIS A 301 -6.58 3.71 -23.39
C HIS A 301 -8.06 3.43 -23.70
N GLN A 302 -8.76 4.42 -24.25
CA GLN A 302 -10.22 4.38 -24.43
C GLN A 302 -10.73 3.29 -25.39
N ASP A 303 -9.89 2.78 -26.28
CA ASP A 303 -10.23 1.75 -27.27
C ASP A 303 -10.08 0.31 -26.72
N ILE A 304 -9.53 0.13 -25.52
CA ILE A 304 -9.44 -1.17 -24.86
C ILE A 304 -10.83 -1.70 -24.49
N SER A 305 -11.12 -2.94 -24.85
CA SER A 305 -12.36 -3.62 -24.46
C SER A 305 -12.23 -4.24 -23.06
N LEU A 306 -13.00 -3.71 -22.11
CA LEU A 306 -12.99 -4.17 -20.71
C LEU A 306 -14.16 -5.12 -20.42
N ASN A 307 -13.89 -6.17 -19.65
CA ASN A 307 -14.89 -7.10 -19.14
C ASN A 307 -15.30 -6.74 -17.70
N ARG A 308 -16.48 -6.15 -17.53
CA ARG A 308 -17.05 -5.78 -16.22
C ARG A 308 -17.65 -6.95 -15.46
N ILE A 309 -17.82 -8.10 -16.10
CA ILE A 309 -18.28 -9.34 -15.48
C ILE A 309 -17.04 -10.19 -15.21
N LEU A 310 -16.54 -10.13 -13.98
CA LEU A 310 -15.34 -10.86 -13.59
C LEU A 310 -15.53 -12.37 -13.78
N LYS A 311 -14.58 -12.99 -14.47
CA LYS A 311 -14.59 -14.40 -14.84
C LYS A 311 -13.77 -15.20 -13.83
N PRO A 312 -14.36 -16.10 -13.03
CA PRO A 312 -13.64 -16.84 -11.99
C PRO A 312 -12.41 -17.59 -12.52
N GLU A 313 -12.49 -18.15 -13.73
CA GLU A 313 -11.41 -18.94 -14.33
C GLU A 313 -10.09 -18.19 -14.44
N ILE A 314 -10.10 -16.85 -14.48
CA ILE A 314 -8.89 -16.03 -14.59
C ILE A 314 -8.01 -16.12 -13.33
N ILE A 315 -8.62 -16.44 -12.17
CA ILE A 315 -7.91 -16.56 -10.90
C ILE A 315 -6.85 -17.66 -10.93
N ARG A 316 -7.01 -18.64 -11.84
CA ARG A 316 -6.08 -19.77 -11.98
C ARG A 316 -4.72 -19.36 -12.53
N ASN A 317 -4.62 -18.16 -13.09
CA ASN A 317 -3.37 -17.61 -13.63
C ASN A 317 -2.55 -16.85 -12.58
N PHE A 318 -3.07 -16.69 -11.36
CA PHE A 318 -2.42 -15.91 -10.31
C PHE A 318 -1.80 -16.79 -9.23
N TYR A 319 -0.85 -16.18 -8.52
CA TYR A 319 -0.46 -16.56 -7.18
C TYR A 319 -1.40 -15.92 -6.17
N ILE A 320 -1.71 -16.64 -5.10
CA ILE A 320 -2.74 -16.27 -4.13
C ILE A 320 -2.13 -16.25 -2.73
N ALA A 321 -2.35 -15.14 -2.01
CA ALA A 321 -1.96 -14.99 -0.61
C ALA A 321 -3.15 -14.44 0.19
N ALA A 322 -3.30 -14.88 1.44
CA ALA A 322 -4.32 -14.31 2.33
C ALA A 322 -3.90 -14.43 3.81
N PRO A 323 -4.02 -13.35 4.61
CA PRO A 323 -3.72 -13.37 6.04
C PRO A 323 -4.89 -13.96 6.82
N ILE A 324 -5.15 -15.26 6.69
CA ILE A 324 -6.33 -15.90 7.27
C ILE A 324 -5.98 -16.96 8.31
N GLN A 325 -6.82 -17.09 9.34
CA GLN A 325 -6.64 -18.10 10.38
C GLN A 325 -8.01 -18.72 10.75
N PRO A 326 -8.11 -20.05 10.92
CA PRO A 326 -9.34 -20.67 11.38
C PRO A 326 -9.69 -20.24 12.80
N TYR A 327 -10.99 -20.19 13.12
CA TYR A 327 -11.44 -20.02 14.51
C TYR A 327 -11.26 -21.30 15.31
N SER A 328 -11.52 -22.47 14.71
CA SER A 328 -11.31 -23.76 15.35
C SER A 328 -9.84 -24.21 15.27
N SER A 329 -9.34 -24.78 16.37
CA SER A 329 -8.02 -25.42 16.43
C SER A 329 -8.06 -26.62 17.39
N PRO A 330 -7.97 -27.88 16.91
CA PRO A 330 -7.75 -28.26 15.52
C PRO A 330 -9.00 -28.05 14.64
N LEU A 331 -8.78 -27.67 13.37
CA LEU A 331 -9.83 -27.57 12.34
C LEU A 331 -10.18 -28.96 11.80
N ASN A 332 -11.47 -29.30 11.76
CA ASN A 332 -11.95 -30.51 11.10
C ASN A 332 -12.31 -30.24 9.64
N LEU A 333 -11.55 -30.82 8.72
CA LEU A 333 -11.77 -30.67 7.27
C LEU A 333 -12.85 -31.60 6.72
N ASN A 334 -13.21 -32.67 7.44
CA ASN A 334 -14.06 -33.75 6.91
C ASN A 334 -15.53 -33.64 7.29
N ASP A 335 -15.91 -32.68 8.15
CA ASP A 335 -17.31 -32.41 8.43
C ASP A 335 -17.92 -31.42 7.42
N GLN A 336 -19.25 -31.43 7.34
CA GLN A 336 -20.03 -30.49 6.52
C GLN A 336 -20.46 -29.24 7.33
N LEU A 337 -19.82 -28.98 8.48
CA LEU A 337 -20.15 -27.81 9.29
C LEU A 337 -19.53 -26.56 8.68
N LEU A 338 -20.21 -25.42 8.83
CA LEU A 338 -19.67 -24.12 8.46
C LEU A 338 -18.45 -23.80 9.34
N GLU A 339 -17.27 -23.65 8.73
CA GLU A 339 -16.09 -23.12 9.43
C GLU A 339 -15.98 -21.61 9.21
N LYS A 340 -15.52 -20.88 10.22
CA LYS A 340 -15.22 -19.45 10.14
C LYS A 340 -13.72 -19.22 10.15
N PHE A 341 -13.26 -18.23 9.39
CA PHE A 341 -11.88 -17.78 9.37
C PHE A 341 -11.84 -16.30 9.69
N LYS A 342 -10.94 -15.91 10.59
CA LYS A 342 -10.62 -14.49 10.84
C LYS A 342 -9.54 -14.03 9.88
N ILE A 343 -9.61 -12.77 9.49
CA ILE A 343 -8.53 -12.11 8.74
C ILE A 343 -7.61 -11.43 9.74
N LEU A 344 -6.33 -11.81 9.75
CA LEU A 344 -5.33 -11.20 10.63
C LEU A 344 -5.24 -9.69 10.35
N GLY A 345 -5.30 -8.90 11.41
CA GLY A 345 -5.32 -7.44 11.34
C GLY A 345 -6.68 -6.83 11.01
N ASN A 346 -7.76 -7.62 10.86
CA ASN A 346 -9.12 -7.09 10.76
C ASN A 346 -10.15 -8.06 11.36
N ASP A 347 -10.35 -7.98 12.67
CA ASP A 347 -11.27 -8.84 13.42
C ASP A 347 -12.76 -8.64 13.07
N LYS A 348 -13.10 -7.60 12.29
CA LYS A 348 -14.48 -7.32 11.87
C LYS A 348 -14.91 -8.14 10.66
N ILE A 349 -13.96 -8.66 9.88
CA ILE A 349 -14.26 -9.45 8.68
C ILE A 349 -14.07 -10.93 9.01
N THR A 350 -15.15 -11.69 8.90
CA THR A 350 -15.13 -13.15 9.01
C THR A 350 -15.43 -13.75 7.65
N LEU A 351 -14.61 -14.71 7.25
CA LEU A 351 -14.85 -15.54 6.05
C LEU A 351 -15.47 -16.86 6.48
N SER A 352 -16.24 -17.47 5.59
CA SER A 352 -16.89 -18.75 5.89
C SER A 352 -16.68 -19.74 4.76
N ALA A 353 -16.41 -21.00 5.12
CA ALA A 353 -16.24 -22.09 4.19
C ALA A 353 -16.98 -23.33 4.69
N GLU A 354 -17.81 -23.92 3.84
CA GLU A 354 -18.62 -25.10 4.15
C GLU A 354 -18.00 -26.37 3.56
N SER A 355 -17.47 -26.30 2.33
CA SER A 355 -16.89 -27.48 1.68
C SER A 355 -15.51 -27.80 2.24
N SER A 356 -15.20 -29.11 2.37
CA SER A 356 -13.90 -29.61 2.81
C SER A 356 -12.72 -29.01 2.03
N ILE A 357 -12.88 -28.90 0.70
CA ILE A 357 -11.84 -28.31 -0.16
C ILE A 357 -11.67 -26.81 0.08
N ALA A 358 -12.76 -26.04 0.29
CA ALA A 358 -12.65 -24.62 0.62
C ALA A 358 -12.00 -24.40 1.99
N LYS A 359 -12.33 -25.23 3.00
CA LYS A 359 -11.67 -25.20 4.32
C LYS A 359 -10.17 -25.48 4.20
N ALA A 360 -9.80 -26.50 3.41
CA ALA A 360 -8.41 -26.86 3.18
C ALA A 360 -7.64 -25.76 2.44
N VAL A 361 -8.25 -25.13 1.42
CA VAL A 361 -7.69 -23.96 0.73
C VAL A 361 -7.43 -22.82 1.71
N CYS A 362 -8.41 -22.48 2.56
CA CYS A 362 -8.24 -21.42 3.55
C CYS A 362 -7.11 -21.73 4.55
N LEU A 363 -7.01 -22.99 5.00
CA LEU A 363 -5.94 -23.43 5.89
C LEU A 363 -4.56 -23.29 5.23
N CYS A 364 -4.42 -23.75 3.98
CA CYS A 364 -3.17 -23.65 3.22
C CYS A 364 -2.71 -22.20 3.02
N LEU A 365 -3.64 -21.29 2.69
CA LEU A 365 -3.33 -19.87 2.56
C LEU A 365 -2.85 -19.27 3.89
N GLY A 366 -3.53 -19.60 4.99
CA GLY A 366 -3.17 -19.11 6.32
C GLY A 366 -1.81 -19.59 6.82
N GLU A 367 -1.46 -20.84 6.54
CA GLU A 367 -0.17 -21.41 6.93
C GLU A 367 0.99 -20.96 6.03
N SER A 368 0.69 -20.65 4.76
CA SER A 368 1.69 -20.12 3.82
C SER A 368 1.91 -18.63 3.99
N TRP A 369 0.97 -17.92 4.64
CA TRP A 369 1.08 -16.49 4.87
C TRP A 369 2.40 -16.16 5.60
N PRO A 370 3.16 -15.17 5.12
CA PRO A 370 2.79 -14.19 4.09
C PRO A 370 3.17 -14.52 2.63
N GLN A 371 3.63 -15.73 2.31
CA GLN A 371 3.95 -16.12 0.92
C GLN A 371 2.69 -16.41 0.09
N SER A 372 2.78 -16.21 -1.21
CA SER A 372 1.75 -16.63 -2.16
C SER A 372 2.00 -18.03 -2.72
N LEU A 373 0.93 -18.72 -3.09
CA LEU A 373 0.97 -20.02 -3.78
C LEU A 373 0.34 -19.87 -5.17
N SER A 374 0.90 -20.52 -6.19
CA SER A 374 0.20 -20.63 -7.47
C SER A 374 -1.14 -21.35 -7.26
N TYR A 375 -2.16 -21.06 -8.08
CA TYR A 375 -3.44 -21.74 -7.97
C TYR A 375 -3.30 -23.28 -7.97
N ASN A 376 -2.42 -23.81 -8.82
CA ASN A 376 -2.20 -25.26 -8.93
C ASN A 376 -1.56 -25.83 -7.65
N ASP A 377 -0.54 -25.16 -7.09
CA ASP A 377 0.11 -25.61 -5.86
C ASP A 377 -0.85 -25.49 -4.67
N LEU A 378 -1.65 -24.43 -4.61
CA LEU A 378 -2.67 -24.24 -3.59
C LEU A 378 -3.68 -25.38 -3.61
N MET A 379 -4.18 -25.75 -4.79
CA MET A 379 -5.11 -26.86 -4.93
C MET A 379 -4.46 -28.20 -4.56
N GLN A 380 -3.23 -28.46 -5.01
CA GLN A 380 -2.50 -29.68 -4.67
C GLN A 380 -2.28 -29.81 -3.15
N HIS A 381 -1.84 -28.72 -2.49
CA HIS A 381 -1.68 -28.68 -1.04
C HIS A 381 -3.01 -28.89 -0.30
N ALA A 382 -4.09 -28.27 -0.77
CA ALA A 382 -5.41 -28.42 -0.17
C ALA A 382 -5.92 -29.87 -0.26
N TYR A 383 -5.74 -30.55 -1.40
CA TYR A 383 -6.09 -31.95 -1.54
C TYR A 383 -5.21 -32.90 -0.71
N ALA A 384 -3.91 -32.63 -0.61
CA ALA A 384 -3.02 -33.38 0.26
C ALA A 384 -3.47 -33.33 1.72
N ARG A 385 -4.01 -32.18 2.19
CA ARG A 385 -4.61 -32.05 3.54
C ARG A 385 -5.89 -32.86 3.72
N LEU A 386 -6.58 -33.20 2.64
CA LEU A 386 -7.72 -34.11 2.64
C LEU A 386 -7.31 -35.58 2.48
N GLY A 387 -6.01 -35.89 2.45
CA GLY A 387 -5.49 -37.24 2.26
C GLY A 387 -5.62 -37.75 0.82
N VAL A 388 -5.79 -36.84 -0.15
CA VAL A 388 -5.92 -37.18 -1.58
C VAL A 388 -4.70 -36.64 -2.32
N ASP A 389 -3.90 -37.53 -2.89
CA ASP A 389 -2.86 -37.14 -3.84
C ASP A 389 -3.49 -36.97 -5.23
N ILE A 390 -3.53 -35.73 -5.72
CA ILE A 390 -4.17 -35.38 -6.98
C ILE A 390 -3.24 -34.50 -7.82
N LYS A 391 -3.17 -34.79 -9.12
CA LYS A 391 -2.49 -33.94 -10.08
C LYS A 391 -3.44 -32.83 -10.56
N PRO A 392 -2.94 -31.63 -10.93
CA PRO A 392 -3.79 -30.52 -11.37
C PRO A 392 -4.77 -30.88 -12.50
N ASN A 393 -4.37 -31.75 -13.44
CA ASN A 393 -5.21 -32.21 -14.55
C ASN A 393 -6.34 -33.18 -14.15
N GLN A 394 -6.35 -33.68 -12.92
CA GLN A 394 -7.38 -34.57 -12.38
C GLN A 394 -8.48 -33.80 -11.63
N ILE A 395 -8.27 -32.51 -11.33
CA ILE A 395 -9.27 -31.67 -10.66
C ILE A 395 -10.39 -31.34 -11.65
N THR A 396 -11.63 -31.65 -11.29
CA THR A 396 -12.76 -31.43 -12.18
C THR A 396 -12.99 -29.94 -12.46
N ALA A 397 -13.51 -29.62 -13.64
CA ALA A 397 -13.86 -28.24 -14.01
C ALA A 397 -14.84 -27.60 -13.02
N ALA A 398 -15.78 -28.37 -12.46
CA ALA A 398 -16.76 -27.90 -11.48
C ALA A 398 -16.08 -27.47 -10.16
N VAL A 399 -15.16 -28.27 -9.62
CA VAL A 399 -14.42 -27.91 -8.40
C VAL A 399 -13.56 -26.68 -8.65
N ASN A 400 -12.83 -26.66 -9.76
CA ASN A 400 -12.01 -25.51 -10.15
C ASN A 400 -12.86 -24.23 -10.24
N ASN A 401 -14.06 -24.30 -10.84
CA ASN A 401 -14.95 -23.15 -10.95
C ASN A 401 -15.48 -22.67 -9.59
N ASN A 402 -15.83 -23.60 -8.70
CA ASN A 402 -16.34 -23.25 -7.37
C ASN A 402 -15.27 -22.59 -6.51
N ILE A 403 -14.04 -23.13 -6.48
CA ILE A 403 -12.93 -22.53 -5.72
C ILE A 403 -12.50 -21.20 -6.30
N SER A 404 -12.41 -21.09 -7.64
CA SER A 404 -12.13 -19.81 -8.29
C SER A 404 -13.17 -18.75 -7.95
N THR A 405 -14.46 -19.09 -7.98
CA THR A 405 -15.56 -18.19 -7.61
C THR A 405 -15.44 -17.77 -6.14
N PHE A 406 -15.21 -18.74 -5.26
CA PHE A 406 -15.02 -18.49 -3.83
C PHE A 406 -13.88 -17.51 -3.56
N LEU A 407 -12.68 -17.74 -4.12
CA LEU A 407 -11.52 -16.86 -3.94
C LEU A 407 -11.76 -15.45 -4.51
N LEU A 408 -12.38 -15.37 -5.69
CA LEU A 408 -12.73 -14.09 -6.31
C LEU A 408 -13.70 -13.28 -5.43
N GLU A 409 -14.76 -13.93 -4.92
CA GLU A 409 -15.70 -13.27 -4.01
C GLU A 409 -15.01 -12.78 -2.73
N LEU A 410 -14.11 -13.57 -2.15
CA LEU A 410 -13.35 -13.18 -0.98
C LEU A 410 -12.48 -11.95 -1.26
N SER A 411 -11.79 -11.94 -2.40
CA SER A 411 -10.96 -10.80 -2.81
C SER A 411 -11.80 -9.55 -3.01
N VAL A 412 -12.91 -9.64 -3.74
CA VAL A 412 -13.81 -8.50 -4.01
C VAL A 412 -14.48 -7.98 -2.74
N LYS A 413 -14.83 -8.83 -1.77
CA LYS A 413 -15.53 -8.40 -0.55
C LYS A 413 -14.58 -7.84 0.52
N SER A 414 -13.38 -8.38 0.63
CA SER A 414 -12.45 -8.05 1.73
C SER A 414 -11.26 -7.19 1.29
N ASN A 415 -10.86 -7.26 0.02
CA ASN A 415 -9.57 -6.79 -0.49
C ASN A 415 -8.36 -7.40 0.27
N LYS A 416 -8.54 -8.56 0.92
CA LYS A 416 -7.53 -9.26 1.74
C LYS A 416 -7.05 -10.58 1.15
N VAL A 417 -7.81 -11.16 0.23
CA VAL A 417 -7.28 -12.22 -0.64
C VAL A 417 -6.59 -11.53 -1.81
N GLU A 418 -5.27 -11.65 -1.83
CA GLU A 418 -4.39 -10.97 -2.75
C GLU A 418 -4.08 -11.90 -3.94
N PHE A 419 -4.12 -11.35 -5.14
CA PHE A 419 -3.75 -12.02 -6.38
C PHE A 419 -2.52 -11.34 -6.96
N HIS A 420 -1.54 -12.15 -7.33
CA HIS A 420 -0.24 -11.71 -7.84
C HIS A 420 0.03 -12.39 -9.19
N THR A 421 0.64 -11.66 -10.12
CA THR A 421 1.05 -12.18 -11.44
C THR A 421 2.32 -13.03 -11.35
N ARG A 422 3.08 -12.90 -10.26
CA ARG A 422 4.31 -13.64 -9.98
C ARG A 422 4.44 -13.93 -8.47
N PRO A 423 5.29 -14.87 -8.03
CA PRO A 423 5.54 -15.07 -6.61
C PRO A 423 6.41 -13.94 -6.03
N GLU A 424 6.26 -13.67 -4.74
CA GLU A 424 7.10 -12.69 -4.04
C GLU A 424 8.51 -13.24 -3.78
N ASN A 425 9.50 -12.34 -3.72
CA ASN A 425 10.90 -12.71 -3.53
C ASN A 425 11.37 -12.47 -2.09
N PHE A 426 10.91 -13.32 -1.17
CA PHE A 426 11.36 -13.37 0.22
C PHE A 426 11.24 -14.79 0.78
N THR A 427 11.92 -15.07 1.89
CA THR A 427 11.92 -16.38 2.53
C THR A 427 11.40 -16.33 3.96
N LEU A 428 10.75 -17.41 4.38
CA LEU A 428 10.41 -17.65 5.77
C LEU A 428 11.47 -18.48 6.50
N THR A 429 12.39 -19.12 5.75
CA THR A 429 13.46 -19.94 6.30
C THR A 429 14.61 -19.07 6.78
N ILE A 430 14.94 -19.18 8.06
CA ILE A 430 16.02 -18.42 8.69
C ILE A 430 17.35 -19.17 8.51
N SER A 431 18.16 -18.72 7.54
CA SER A 431 19.51 -19.24 7.29
C SER A 431 20.46 -19.02 8.49
N GLU A 432 21.62 -19.68 8.48
CA GLU A 432 22.65 -19.45 9.50
C GLU A 432 23.28 -18.05 9.41
N TYR A 433 23.28 -17.47 8.20
CA TYR A 433 23.74 -16.13 7.87
C TYR A 433 22.55 -15.34 7.30
N PRO A 434 21.68 -14.77 8.15
CA PRO A 434 20.47 -14.12 7.69
C PRO A 434 20.76 -12.90 6.82
N LEU A 435 20.02 -12.77 5.73
CA LEU A 435 20.07 -11.62 4.83
C LEU A 435 18.70 -10.93 4.82
N ALA A 436 18.65 -9.68 5.23
CA ALA A 436 17.47 -8.84 5.15
C ALA A 436 17.53 -7.87 3.97
N SER A 437 16.35 -7.36 3.57
CA SER A 437 16.19 -6.32 2.55
C SER A 437 17.23 -5.19 2.69
N PRO A 438 18.09 -4.95 1.68
CA PRO A 438 19.05 -3.85 1.67
C PRO A 438 18.39 -2.49 1.95
N LEU A 439 17.22 -2.23 1.36
CA LEU A 439 16.45 -1.03 1.63
C LEU A 439 16.04 -0.92 3.11
N ALA A 440 15.55 -2.01 3.73
CA ALA A 440 15.14 -1.99 5.13
C ALA A 440 16.32 -1.71 6.07
N ARG A 441 17.49 -2.29 5.77
CA ARG A 441 18.75 -2.06 6.51
C ARG A 441 19.22 -0.61 6.42
N LEU A 442 19.03 0.03 5.27
CA LEU A 442 19.34 1.46 5.09
C LEU A 442 18.33 2.34 5.85
N GLN A 443 17.03 2.08 5.67
CA GLN A 443 15.96 2.91 6.24
C GLN A 443 15.95 2.91 7.76
N VAL A 444 16.26 1.79 8.41
CA VAL A 444 16.24 1.70 9.88
C VAL A 444 17.26 2.64 10.54
N GLN A 445 18.29 3.06 9.80
CA GLN A 445 19.29 4.01 10.26
C GLN A 445 18.91 5.48 9.97
N GLN A 446 17.92 5.71 9.12
CA GLN A 446 17.57 7.04 8.60
C GLN A 446 16.19 7.54 9.06
N GLN A 447 15.25 6.63 9.34
CA GLN A 447 13.84 6.95 9.59
C GLN A 447 13.16 5.93 10.50
N ALA A 448 12.00 6.32 11.05
CA ALA A 448 11.25 5.51 12.02
C ALA A 448 10.54 4.29 11.39
N GLN A 449 10.10 4.42 10.14
CA GLN A 449 9.41 3.35 9.40
C GLN A 449 10.32 2.73 8.36
N VAL A 450 10.24 1.41 8.21
CA VAL A 450 11.01 0.67 7.19
C VAL A 450 10.07 -0.08 6.25
N THR A 451 10.56 -0.38 5.06
CA THR A 451 9.84 -1.10 4.02
C THR A 451 10.22 -2.58 4.02
N ASN A 452 9.22 -3.46 4.12
CA ASN A 452 9.43 -4.91 3.96
C ASN A 452 9.36 -5.33 2.48
N LEU A 453 9.61 -6.61 2.19
CA LEU A 453 9.59 -7.16 0.82
C LEU A 453 8.17 -7.37 0.26
N ARG A 454 7.12 -7.12 1.07
CA ARG A 454 5.72 -7.02 0.63
C ARG A 454 5.28 -5.58 0.30
N HIS A 455 6.22 -4.62 0.37
CA HIS A 455 5.97 -3.21 0.07
C HIS A 455 5.00 -2.55 1.05
N ASP A 456 5.10 -2.96 2.31
CA ASP A 456 4.39 -2.37 3.44
C ASP A 456 5.34 -1.50 4.27
N ASN A 457 4.82 -0.43 4.86
CA ASN A 457 5.54 0.38 5.85
C ASN A 457 5.38 -0.26 7.24
N CYS A 458 6.49 -0.54 7.92
CA CYS A 458 6.52 -1.23 9.19
C CYS A 458 7.22 -0.40 10.26
N ASN A 459 6.67 -0.40 11.48
CA ASN A 459 7.37 0.05 12.69
C ASN A 459 8.08 -1.15 13.31
N LEU A 460 9.34 -0.98 13.70
CA LEU A 460 10.13 -2.02 14.37
C LEU A 460 10.37 -1.66 15.82
N ASP A 461 10.42 -2.66 16.70
CA ASP A 461 10.87 -2.48 18.08
C ASP A 461 12.38 -2.19 18.13
N SER A 462 12.86 -1.63 19.24
CA SER A 462 14.25 -1.17 19.39
C SER A 462 15.29 -2.28 19.19
N LEU A 463 15.02 -3.51 19.61
CA LEU A 463 15.95 -4.61 19.43
C LEU A 463 16.02 -5.03 17.95
N THR A 464 14.87 -5.11 17.28
CA THR A 464 14.83 -5.39 15.85
C THR A 464 15.54 -4.28 15.04
N GLN A 465 15.36 -3.01 15.43
CA GLN A 465 16.07 -1.88 14.81
C GLN A 465 17.60 -1.99 14.97
N TYR A 466 18.06 -2.41 16.16
CA TYR A 466 19.48 -2.59 16.44
C TYR A 466 20.11 -3.72 15.61
N LEU A 467 19.42 -4.85 15.46
CA LEU A 467 19.97 -6.03 14.77
C LEU A 467 19.85 -5.96 13.24
N LEU A 468 18.82 -5.30 12.71
CA LEU A 468 18.52 -5.31 11.28
C LEU A 468 19.71 -4.92 10.38
N PRO A 469 20.52 -3.88 10.67
CA PRO A 469 21.69 -3.52 9.86
C PRO A 469 22.70 -4.64 9.67
N TYR A 470 22.80 -5.56 10.64
CA TYR A 470 23.76 -6.67 10.65
C TYR A 470 23.23 -7.93 9.98
N LEU A 471 21.98 -7.95 9.51
CA LEU A 471 21.43 -9.06 8.71
C LEU A 471 21.85 -8.92 7.26
N ASP A 472 23.15 -9.01 7.00
CA ASP A 472 23.80 -8.71 5.73
C ASP A 472 24.29 -9.96 4.98
N GLY A 473 23.99 -11.15 5.50
CA GLY A 473 24.51 -12.42 4.97
C GLY A 473 25.97 -12.72 5.37
N ASN A 474 26.65 -11.85 6.13
CA ASN A 474 28.01 -12.07 6.62
C ASN A 474 28.04 -12.36 8.12
N HIS A 475 27.08 -11.85 8.90
CA HIS A 475 26.97 -12.13 10.32
C HIS A 475 26.12 -13.38 10.56
N ASN A 476 26.69 -14.38 11.24
CA ASN A 476 25.94 -15.57 11.64
C ASN A 476 25.16 -15.35 12.94
N LYS A 477 24.29 -16.30 13.29
CA LYS A 477 23.46 -16.24 14.51
C LYS A 477 24.30 -16.08 15.78
N THR A 478 25.45 -16.75 15.87
CA THR A 478 26.34 -16.62 17.03
C THR A 478 26.89 -15.20 17.18
N MET A 479 27.35 -14.59 16.10
CA MET A 479 27.83 -13.20 16.09
C MET A 479 26.74 -12.22 16.53
N LEU A 480 25.50 -12.39 16.05
CA LEU A 480 24.37 -11.56 16.46
C LEU A 480 24.10 -11.68 17.97
N VAL A 481 24.23 -12.89 18.54
CA VAL A 481 24.09 -13.10 19.99
C VAL A 481 25.19 -12.38 20.76
N ASP A 482 26.44 -12.50 20.31
CA ASP A 482 27.57 -11.81 20.94
C ASP A 482 27.40 -10.28 20.89
N MET A 483 26.79 -9.73 19.83
CA MET A 483 26.47 -8.30 19.72
C MET A 483 25.39 -7.84 20.69
N VAL A 484 24.35 -8.66 20.92
CA VAL A 484 23.33 -8.37 21.94
C VAL A 484 23.94 -8.41 23.34
N LEU A 485 24.81 -9.39 23.62
CA LEU A 485 25.51 -9.48 24.90
C LEU A 485 26.39 -8.25 25.15
N ALA A 486 27.17 -7.82 24.16
CA ALA A 486 28.00 -6.63 24.28
C ALA A 486 27.17 -5.36 24.53
N ALA A 487 25.98 -5.24 23.91
CA ALA A 487 25.07 -4.11 24.16
C ALA A 487 24.50 -4.13 25.58
N ILE A 488 24.20 -5.32 26.13
CA ILE A 488 23.74 -5.49 27.51
C ILE A 488 24.85 -5.10 28.49
N GLU A 489 26.09 -5.55 28.26
CA GLU A 489 27.25 -5.24 29.11
C GLU A 489 27.57 -3.74 29.15
N LYS A 490 27.38 -3.03 28.02
CA LYS A 490 27.53 -1.57 27.94
C LYS A 490 26.36 -0.79 28.55
N GLY A 491 25.29 -1.46 28.96
CA GLY A 491 24.07 -0.82 29.45
C GLY A 491 23.22 -0.13 28.37
N GLU A 492 23.50 -0.41 27.09
CA GLU A 492 22.72 0.08 25.94
C GLU A 492 21.39 -0.68 25.81
N MET A 493 21.31 -1.88 26.41
CA MET A 493 20.13 -2.73 26.43
C MET A 493 19.91 -3.32 27.83
N THR A 494 18.65 -3.48 28.25
CA THR A 494 18.32 -4.10 29.54
C THR A 494 17.51 -5.38 29.34
N VAL A 495 17.95 -6.46 30.00
CA VAL A 495 17.24 -7.74 30.04
C VAL A 495 16.63 -7.91 31.43
N ARG A 496 15.33 -8.14 31.50
CA ARG A 496 14.60 -8.33 32.76
C ARG A 496 13.94 -9.71 32.79
N MET A 497 13.99 -10.36 33.94
CA MET A 497 13.26 -11.61 34.17
C MET A 497 11.75 -11.34 34.27
N GLU A 498 10.94 -12.03 33.46
CA GLU A 498 9.45 -11.90 33.44
C GLU A 498 8.80 -12.19 34.81
N LYS A 499 9.46 -12.95 35.69
CA LYS A 499 8.88 -13.33 36.98
C LYS A 499 9.19 -12.39 38.15
N ASP A 500 10.31 -11.67 38.14
CA ASP A 500 10.76 -10.94 39.35
C ASP A 500 11.39 -9.55 39.09
N ASN A 501 11.42 -9.06 37.83
CA ASN A 501 11.99 -7.76 37.47
C ASN A 501 13.46 -7.55 37.91
N GLN A 502 14.17 -8.63 38.25
CA GLN A 502 15.59 -8.64 38.64
C GLN A 502 16.49 -8.73 37.40
N THR A 503 17.60 -8.00 37.44
CA THR A 503 18.66 -8.03 36.43
C THR A 503 19.43 -9.35 36.50
N ILE A 504 19.58 -10.03 35.37
CA ILE A 504 20.35 -11.27 35.29
C ILE A 504 21.84 -10.92 35.28
N THR A 505 22.61 -11.49 36.20
CA THR A 505 24.08 -11.31 36.31
C THR A 505 24.88 -12.56 35.96
N ASP A 506 24.20 -13.69 35.73
CA ASP A 506 24.77 -14.98 35.35
C ASP A 506 25.04 -15.01 33.83
N SER A 507 26.30 -15.21 33.44
CA SER A 507 26.77 -15.10 32.06
C SER A 507 26.21 -16.18 31.14
N GLU A 508 26.04 -17.42 31.61
CA GLU A 508 25.44 -18.49 30.80
C GLU A 508 23.96 -18.24 30.57
N LYS A 509 23.25 -17.78 31.61
CA LYS A 509 21.84 -17.39 31.48
C LYS A 509 21.69 -16.22 30.53
N LEU A 510 22.50 -15.17 30.67
CA LEU A 510 22.49 -14.01 29.76
C LEU A 510 22.66 -14.43 28.30
N ARG A 511 23.61 -15.34 28.00
CA ARG A 511 23.81 -15.87 26.64
C ARG A 511 22.58 -16.60 26.12
N SER A 512 21.93 -17.41 26.95
CA SER A 512 20.68 -18.10 26.59
C SER A 512 19.54 -17.11 26.28
N TYR A 513 19.38 -16.06 27.10
CA TYR A 513 18.40 -15.00 26.85
C TYR A 513 18.68 -14.23 25.56
N ALA A 514 19.94 -13.82 25.34
CA ALA A 514 20.34 -13.15 24.11
C ALA A 514 20.09 -14.02 22.86
N ALA A 515 20.39 -15.32 22.94
CA ALA A 515 20.07 -16.28 21.87
C ALA A 515 18.57 -16.38 21.59
N ASN A 516 17.74 -16.41 22.64
CA ASN A 516 16.29 -16.42 22.47
C ASN A 516 15.77 -15.10 21.86
N TYR A 517 16.31 -13.95 22.27
CA TYR A 517 15.95 -12.65 21.69
C TYR A 517 16.29 -12.58 20.19
N VAL A 518 17.51 -12.97 19.80
CA VAL A 518 17.90 -13.03 18.39
C VAL A 518 16.98 -13.96 17.61
N LYS A 519 16.65 -15.14 18.17
CA LYS A 519 15.71 -16.07 17.54
C LYS A 519 14.34 -15.44 17.31
N VAL A 520 13.74 -14.81 18.32
CA VAL A 520 12.43 -14.16 18.22
C VAL A 520 12.44 -13.03 17.19
N VAL A 521 13.51 -12.21 17.16
CA VAL A 521 13.67 -11.15 16.15
C VAL A 521 13.70 -11.72 14.75
N LEU A 522 14.50 -12.76 14.50
CA LEU A 522 14.59 -13.40 13.19
C LEU A 522 13.27 -14.06 12.76
N GLU A 523 12.54 -14.68 13.69
CA GLU A 523 11.20 -15.23 13.44
C GLU A 523 10.19 -14.13 13.10
N ASN A 524 10.24 -12.99 13.79
CA ASN A 524 9.38 -11.85 13.50
C ASN A 524 9.72 -11.22 12.14
N LEU A 525 11.00 -11.03 11.83
CA LEU A 525 11.43 -10.50 10.54
C LEU A 525 11.06 -11.42 9.38
N SER A 526 11.21 -12.74 9.56
CA SER A 526 10.75 -13.77 8.62
C SER A 526 9.24 -13.65 8.36
N LYS A 527 8.41 -13.70 9.42
CA LYS A 527 6.94 -13.61 9.30
C LYS A 527 6.42 -12.27 8.77
N ASN A 528 7.23 -11.22 8.84
CA ASN A 528 6.91 -9.90 8.28
C ASN A 528 7.61 -9.63 6.93
N ALA A 529 8.14 -10.68 6.28
CA ALA A 529 8.74 -10.62 4.94
C ALA A 529 9.92 -9.64 4.82
N PHE A 530 10.86 -9.66 5.78
CA PHE A 530 12.09 -8.89 5.70
C PHE A 530 13.30 -9.67 5.15
N LEU A 531 13.25 -11.00 5.20
CA LEU A 531 14.38 -11.87 4.84
C LEU A 531 14.36 -12.23 3.36
N MET A 532 15.51 -12.09 2.70
CA MET A 532 15.70 -12.48 1.30
C MET A 532 16.05 -13.97 1.20
N ALA A 533 15.56 -14.59 0.13
CA ALA A 533 15.73 -16.02 -0.15
C ALA A 533 17.17 -16.40 -0.53
#